data_AF-A0A2J1DR02-F1
#
_entry.id   AF-A0A2J1DR02-F1
#
_cell.length_a   1.000
_cell.length_b   1.000
_cell.length_c   1.000
_cell.angle_alpha   90.00
_cell.angle_beta   90.00
_cell.angle_gamma   90.00
#
_symmetry.space_group_name_H-M   'P 1'
#
loop_
_entity.id
_entity.type
_entity.pdbx_description
1 polymer ?
#
loop_
_entity_poly.entity_id
_entity_poly.type
_entity_poly.pdbx_seq_one_letter_code
_entity_poly.pdbx_strand_id
1 'polypeptide(L)' 'RFTLELVPCLGLCDQSPAMVINGVVYGKLTAQLVTEVLDELRTY' A
#
# COMPACT_ATOMS: atom_id res chain seq x y z
N ARG A 1 6.96 4.87 12.15
CA ARG A 1 8.03 5.30 11.18
C ARG A 1 7.88 4.45 9.94
N PHE A 2 7.91 5.04 8.74
CA PHE A 2 7.73 4.31 7.47
C PHE A 2 9.01 4.33 6.63
N THR A 3 9.16 3.31 5.80
CA THR A 3 10.17 3.23 4.74
C THR A 3 9.45 2.96 3.43
N LEU A 4 9.82 3.68 2.38
CA LEU A 4 9.29 3.44 1.03
C LEU A 4 10.33 2.67 0.23
N GLU A 5 9.93 1.53 -0.31
CA GLU A 5 10.80 0.66 -1.10
C GLU A 5 10.22 0.47 -2.50
N LEU A 6 11.10 0.46 -3.50
CA LEU A 6 10.73 0.03 -4.85
C LEU A 6 10.81 -1.49 -4.88
N VAL A 7 9.72 -2.12 -5.31
CA VAL A 7 9.60 -3.57 -5.39
C VAL A 7 9.40 -4.01 -6.85
N PRO A 8 9.81 -5.23 -7.23
CA PRO A 8 9.40 -5.80 -8.51
C PRO A 8 7.87 -5.95 -8.57
N CYS A 9 7.36 -6.40 -9.72
CA CYS A 9 5.93 -6.66 -9.88
C CYS A 9 5.42 -7.60 -8.77
N LEU A 10 4.36 -7.19 -8.09
CA LEU A 10 3.71 -7.95 -7.01
C LEU A 10 2.79 -9.07 -7.52
N GLY A 11 2.63 -9.22 -8.83
CA GLY A 11 1.69 -10.18 -9.44
C GLY A 11 0.21 -9.82 -9.26
N LEU A 12 -0.09 -8.61 -8.77
CA LEU A 12 -1.44 -8.11 -8.46
C LEU A 12 -2.02 -7.26 -9.60
N CYS A 13 -1.87 -7.73 -10.85
CA CYS A 13 -2.24 -6.95 -12.03
C CYS A 13 -3.74 -6.60 -12.08
N ASP A 14 -4.59 -7.48 -11.57
CA ASP A 14 -6.05 -7.30 -11.44
C ASP A 14 -6.45 -6.29 -10.36
N GLN A 15 -5.57 -6.06 -9.38
CA GLN A 15 -5.75 -5.10 -8.29
C GLN A 15 -4.84 -3.88 -8.44
N SER A 16 -4.26 -3.66 -9.62
CA SER A 16 -3.40 -2.50 -9.87
C SER A 16 -4.18 -1.19 -9.74
N PRO A 17 -3.59 -0.12 -9.18
CA PRO A 17 -2.29 -0.04 -8.50
C PRO A 17 -2.33 -0.70 -7.11
N ALA A 18 -1.23 -1.33 -6.68
CA ALA A 18 -1.17 -2.07 -5.42
C ALA A 18 0.10 -1.77 -4.59
N MET A 19 -0.03 -1.94 -3.28
CA MET A 19 0.97 -1.70 -2.24
C MET A 19 0.92 -2.85 -1.23
N VAL A 20 2.06 -3.20 -0.66
CA VAL A 20 2.13 -4.15 0.46
C VAL A 20 2.76 -3.46 1.65
N ILE A 21 2.08 -3.48 2.80
CA ILE A 21 2.63 -2.99 4.07
C ILE A 21 2.57 -4.13 5.07
N ASN A 22 3.72 -4.52 5.64
CA ASN A 22 3.82 -5.61 6.63
C ASN A 22 3.16 -6.93 6.15
N GLY A 23 3.24 -7.23 4.85
CA GLY A 23 2.64 -8.43 4.24
C GLY A 23 1.14 -8.32 3.92
N VAL A 24 0.48 -7.21 4.28
CA VAL A 24 -0.92 -6.93 3.94
C VAL A 24 -0.99 -6.24 2.59
N VAL A 25 -1.83 -6.76 1.70
CA VAL A 25 -2.05 -6.24 0.35
C VAL A 25 -3.13 -5.17 0.36
N TYR A 26 -2.82 -4.02 -0.24
CA TYR A 26 -3.76 -2.93 -0.52
C TYR A 26 -3.80 -2.70 -2.03
N GLY A 27 -4.94 -3.00 -2.65
CA GLY A 27 -5.15 -2.87 -4.09
C GLY A 27 -6.06 -1.70 -4.47
N LYS A 28 -6.19 -1.45 -5.78
CA LYS A 28 -7.02 -0.38 -6.38
C LYS A 28 -6.74 0.98 -5.75
N LEU A 29 -5.46 1.27 -5.51
CA LEU A 29 -5.05 2.43 -4.76
C LEU A 29 -5.37 3.73 -5.48
N THR A 30 -5.84 4.71 -4.71
CA THR A 30 -5.86 6.13 -5.07
C THR A 30 -4.96 6.90 -4.11
N ALA A 31 -4.59 8.13 -4.45
CA ALA A 31 -3.81 8.98 -3.55
C ALA A 31 -4.53 9.21 -2.19
N GLN A 32 -5.86 9.29 -2.20
CA GLN A 32 -6.65 9.38 -0.97
C GLN A 32 -6.52 8.10 -0.13
N LEU A 33 -6.73 6.93 -0.73
CA LEU A 33 -6.68 5.65 -0.01
C LEU A 33 -5.30 5.37 0.59
N VAL A 34 -4.22 5.73 -0.11
CA VAL A 34 -2.86 5.62 0.44
C VAL A 34 -2.70 6.49 1.69
N THR A 35 -3.23 7.71 1.66
CA THR A 35 -3.15 8.62 2.81
C THR A 35 -3.96 8.10 4.00
N GLU A 36 -5.19 7.62 3.76
CA GLU A 36 -6.06 7.03 4.78
C GLU A 36 -5.39 5.83 5.45
N VAL A 37 -4.86 4.88 4.67
CA VAL A 37 -4.16 3.69 5.19
C VAL A 37 -2.94 4.08 6.04
N LEU A 38 -2.16 5.09 5.62
CA LEU A 38 -1.00 5.53 6.38
C LEU A 38 -1.39 6.22 7.70
N ASP A 39 -2.48 6.97 7.74
CA ASP A 39 -2.98 7.62 8.96
C ASP A 39 -3.57 6.62 9.95
N GLU A 40 -4.28 5.59 9.46
CA GLU A 40 -4.71 4.46 10.28
C GLU A 40 -3.51 3.78 10.95
N LEU A 41 -2.47 3.45 10.18
CA LEU A 41 -1.26 2.78 10.67
C LEU A 41 -0.40 3.65 11.60
N ARG A 42 -0.56 4.97 11.61
CA ARG A 42 0.12 5.88 12.54
C ARG A 42 -0.52 5.90 13.93
N THR A 43 -1.78 5.51 14.02
CA THR A 43 -2.57 5.60 15.26
C THR A 43 -2.43 4.34 16.14
N TYR A 44 -1.81 3.29 15.61
CA TYR A 44 -1.38 2.09 16.34
C TYR A 44 0.01 2.27 16.95
#